data_AF-A0A6A5QT55-F1
#
_entry.id   AF-A0A6A5QT55-F1
#
_cell.length_a   1.000
_cell.length_b   1.000
_cell.length_c   1.000
_cell.angle_alpha   90.00
_cell.angle_beta   90.00
_cell.angle_gamma   90.00
#
_symmetry.space_group_name_H-M   'P 1'
#
loop_
_entity.id
_entity.type
_entity.pdbx_description
1 polymer ?
#
loop_
_entity_poly.entity_id
_entity_poly.type
_entity_poly.pdbx_seq_one_letter_code
_entity_poly.pdbx_strand_id
1 'polypeptide(L)'
;MQLFLYITAASLSPLPTANMMDSFDSPFTIEINGKPIAKVSDRDQSRTQAKVGAAGHAAILKLEDGNLSCGGWMLGRNKTEDRSFLPKQVLWFRVDGEGENKDSKEQILPIALEKSGDTYKPIFHGAHLIEEEGTVFASLMEESATVTVKMQ
;
A
#
# COMPACT_ATOMS: atom_id res chain seq x y z
N MET A 1 29.93 -50.99 26.32
CA MET A 1 29.26 -49.82 26.94
C MET A 1 29.28 -48.71 25.91
N GLN A 2 28.16 -48.49 25.21
CA GLN A 2 28.10 -47.65 24.00
C GLN A 2 27.45 -46.31 24.37
N LEU A 3 28.23 -45.24 24.26
CA LEU A 3 27.85 -43.88 24.61
C LEU A 3 27.04 -43.28 23.45
N PHE A 4 25.76 -42.96 23.67
CA PHE A 4 24.94 -42.24 22.69
C PHE A 4 25.10 -40.73 22.91
N LEU A 5 25.59 -40.04 21.88
CA LEU A 5 25.68 -38.59 21.81
C LEU A 5 24.27 -38.04 21.52
N TYR A 6 23.70 -37.26 22.44
CA TYR A 6 22.47 -36.50 22.18
C TYR A 6 22.84 -35.18 21.50
N ILE A 7 22.52 -35.04 20.22
CA ILE A 7 22.55 -33.76 19.52
C ILE A 7 21.21 -33.08 19.79
N THR A 8 21.24 -31.97 20.52
CA THR A 8 20.09 -31.09 20.69
C THR A 8 19.83 -30.36 19.37
N ALA A 9 18.71 -30.66 18.73
CA ALA A 9 18.21 -29.87 17.62
C ALA A 9 17.75 -28.51 18.16
N ALA A 10 18.38 -27.42 17.73
CA ALA A 10 17.86 -26.08 17.96
C ALA A 10 16.54 -25.95 17.19
N SER A 11 15.43 -25.80 17.94
CA SER A 11 14.12 -25.49 17.38
C SER A 11 14.18 -24.09 16.76
N LEU A 12 14.24 -24.02 15.43
CA LEU A 12 13.99 -22.79 14.69
C LEU A 12 12.57 -22.32 15.01
N SER A 13 12.45 -21.20 15.73
CA SER A 13 11.17 -20.51 15.86
C SER A 13 10.64 -20.22 14.44
N PRO A 14 9.39 -20.57 14.11
CA PRO A 14 8.80 -20.13 12.85
C PRO A 14 8.84 -18.61 12.80
N LEU A 15 9.33 -18.05 11.68
CA LEU A 15 9.25 -16.62 11.40
C LEU A 15 7.80 -16.16 11.63
N PRO A 16 7.57 -15.00 12.28
CA PRO A 16 6.22 -14.49 12.43
C PRO A 16 5.61 -14.36 11.04
N THR A 17 4.55 -15.13 10.80
CA THR A 17 3.73 -15.00 9.59
C THR A 17 3.18 -13.59 9.64
N ALA A 18 3.65 -12.71 8.75
CA ALA A 18 3.06 -11.40 8.56
C ALA A 18 1.56 -11.63 8.33
N ASN A 19 0.71 -11.13 9.23
CA ASN A 19 -0.73 -11.22 9.09
C ASN A 19 -1.13 -10.21 7.99
N MET A 20 -1.05 -10.66 6.75
CA MET A 20 -1.51 -9.93 5.58
C MET A 20 -3.02 -10.07 5.43
N MET A 21 -3.68 -8.96 5.17
CA MET A 21 -5.10 -8.89 4.86
C MET A 21 -5.33 -8.02 3.63
N ASP A 22 -6.26 -8.43 2.77
CA ASP A 22 -6.65 -7.75 1.54
C ASP A 22 -8.01 -7.04 1.67
N SER A 23 -8.68 -7.21 2.81
CA SER A 23 -9.90 -6.50 3.17
C SER A 23 -9.79 -5.96 4.60
N PHE A 24 -10.39 -4.80 4.85
CA PHE A 24 -10.37 -4.15 6.15
C PHE A 24 -11.65 -3.35 6.41
N ASP A 25 -12.38 -3.73 7.46
CA ASP A 25 -13.76 -3.29 7.70
C ASP A 25 -13.92 -1.80 8.03
N SER A 26 -12.85 -1.16 8.52
CA SER A 26 -12.89 0.24 8.96
C SER A 26 -12.23 1.16 7.94
N PRO A 27 -12.85 2.31 7.59
CA PRO A 27 -12.18 3.33 6.80
C PRO A 27 -10.95 3.89 7.52
N PHE A 28 -9.92 4.27 6.75
CA PHE A 28 -8.67 4.77 7.31
C PHE A 28 -7.99 5.80 6.41
N THR A 29 -7.00 6.50 6.93
CA THR A 29 -6.05 7.30 6.15
C THR A 29 -4.67 6.63 6.19
N ILE A 30 -3.86 6.87 5.15
CA ILE A 30 -2.44 6.50 5.14
C ILE A 30 -1.64 7.79 5.28
N GLU A 31 -0.72 7.82 6.24
CA GLU A 31 0.27 8.89 6.38
C GLU A 31 1.67 8.38 6.05
N ILE A 32 2.43 9.20 5.34
CA ILE A 32 3.85 9.00 5.07
C ILE A 32 4.59 10.17 5.71
N ASN A 33 5.51 9.87 6.62
CA ASN A 33 6.26 10.87 7.40
C ASN A 33 5.31 11.89 8.09
N GLY A 34 4.16 11.41 8.58
CA GLY A 34 3.15 12.23 9.27
C GLY A 34 2.26 13.09 8.37
N LYS A 35 2.42 13.01 7.04
CA LYS A 35 1.56 13.70 6.08
C LYS A 35 0.60 12.71 5.41
N PRO A 36 -0.72 12.95 5.40
CA PRO A 36 -1.66 12.04 4.77
C PRO A 36 -1.51 12.05 3.25
N ILE A 37 -1.77 10.90 2.62
CA ILE A 37 -2.04 10.86 1.18
C ILE A 37 -3.28 11.71 0.91
N ALA A 38 -3.13 12.68 0.02
CA ALA A 38 -4.19 13.62 -0.33
C ALA A 38 -5.24 12.94 -1.19
N LYS A 39 -6.51 13.29 -0.97
CA LYS A 39 -7.60 12.98 -1.89
C LYS A 39 -7.30 13.61 -3.25
N VAL A 40 -7.53 12.84 -4.31
CA VAL A 40 -7.50 13.33 -5.71
C VAL A 40 -8.62 14.33 -5.97
N SER A 41 -8.36 15.31 -6.84
CA SER A 41 -9.37 16.30 -7.23
C SER A 41 -10.31 15.71 -8.27
N ASP A 42 -11.61 16.01 -8.19
CA ASP A 42 -12.59 15.56 -9.20
C ASP A 42 -12.34 16.16 -10.60
N ARG A 43 -11.45 17.16 -10.70
CA ARG A 43 -11.01 17.77 -11.96
C ARG A 43 -9.83 17.07 -12.62
N ASP A 44 -9.21 16.12 -11.92
CA ASP A 44 -8.06 15.40 -12.42
C ASP A 44 -8.47 14.39 -13.51
N GLN A 45 -7.57 14.18 -14.48
CA GLN A 45 -7.77 13.19 -15.55
C GLN A 45 -7.51 11.77 -15.02
N SER A 46 -8.03 10.76 -15.74
CA SER A 46 -8.14 9.33 -15.37
C SER A 46 -7.04 8.79 -14.45
N ARG A 47 -5.77 9.10 -14.74
CA ARG A 47 -4.61 8.75 -13.91
C ARG A 47 -3.86 9.96 -13.41
N THR A 48 -3.72 10.05 -12.10
CA THR A 48 -2.97 11.15 -11.46
C THR A 48 -2.05 10.61 -10.39
N GLN A 49 -0.80 11.09 -10.37
CA GLN A 49 0.19 10.73 -9.37
C GLN A 49 -0.29 11.11 -7.97
N ALA A 50 -0.23 10.15 -7.04
CA ALA A 50 -0.57 10.38 -5.65
C ALA A 50 0.44 11.30 -4.97
N LYS A 51 -0.06 12.18 -4.11
CA LYS A 51 0.72 13.16 -3.37
C LYS A 51 0.32 13.14 -1.91
N VAL A 52 1.23 13.53 -1.03
CA VAL A 52 0.87 13.87 0.35
C VAL A 52 0.27 15.28 0.40
N GLY A 53 -0.57 15.55 1.38
CA GLY A 53 -1.26 16.84 1.52
C GLY A 53 -1.51 17.27 2.95
N ALA A 54 -2.28 18.35 3.12
CA ALA A 54 -2.69 18.83 4.43
C ALA A 54 -3.76 17.92 5.05
N ALA A 55 -3.84 17.90 6.39
CA ALA A 55 -4.79 17.05 7.14
C ALA A 55 -6.26 17.17 6.67
N GLY A 56 -6.73 18.39 6.34
CA GLY A 56 -8.09 18.62 5.85
C GLY A 56 -8.39 18.06 4.45
N HIS A 57 -7.38 17.52 3.76
CA HIS A 57 -7.50 16.93 2.41
C HIS A 57 -7.09 15.46 2.39
N ALA A 58 -7.04 14.79 3.55
CA ALA A 58 -6.69 13.37 3.63
C ALA A 58 -7.69 12.49 2.86
N ALA A 59 -7.18 11.52 2.10
CA ALA A 59 -8.02 10.50 1.49
C ALA A 59 -8.54 9.52 2.55
N ILE A 60 -9.86 9.37 2.65
CA ILE A 60 -10.50 8.33 3.46
C ILE A 60 -10.64 7.08 2.60
N LEU A 61 -9.82 6.09 2.92
CA LEU A 61 -9.61 4.88 2.15
C LEU A 61 -10.44 3.73 2.71
N LYS A 62 -10.88 2.85 1.81
CA LYS A 62 -11.45 1.53 2.13
C LYS A 62 -10.66 0.46 1.38
N LEU A 63 -10.35 -0.64 2.06
CA LEU A 63 -9.68 -1.78 1.45
C LEU A 63 -10.64 -2.97 1.39
N GLU A 64 -10.91 -3.46 0.19
CA GLU A 64 -11.82 -4.59 -0.08
C GLU A 64 -11.27 -5.42 -1.25
N ASP A 65 -11.04 -6.71 -1.03
CA ASP A 65 -10.50 -7.65 -2.03
C ASP A 65 -9.24 -7.12 -2.75
N GLY A 66 -8.33 -6.50 -1.98
CA GLY A 66 -7.09 -5.91 -2.46
C GLY A 66 -7.24 -4.55 -3.14
N ASN A 67 -8.46 -4.02 -3.23
CA ASN A 67 -8.77 -2.74 -3.85
C ASN A 67 -8.80 -1.63 -2.81
N LEU A 68 -7.83 -0.71 -2.90
CA LEU A 68 -7.77 0.47 -2.04
C LEU A 68 -8.52 1.64 -2.70
N SER A 69 -9.73 1.92 -2.23
CA SER A 69 -10.67 2.85 -2.86
C SER A 69 -10.92 4.12 -2.04
N CYS A 70 -11.25 5.21 -2.72
CA CYS A 70 -11.71 6.48 -2.15
C CYS A 70 -12.74 7.12 -3.09
N GLY A 71 -14.03 6.84 -2.84
CA GLY A 71 -15.11 7.28 -3.72
C GLY A 71 -15.00 6.62 -5.10
N GLY A 72 -14.98 7.44 -6.16
CA GLY A 72 -14.86 7.00 -7.55
C GLY A 72 -13.46 6.56 -8.01
N TRP A 73 -12.49 6.55 -7.09
CA TRP A 73 -11.08 6.37 -7.39
C TRP A 73 -10.49 5.18 -6.64
N MET A 74 -9.48 4.57 -7.24
CA MET A 74 -8.63 3.57 -6.61
C MET A 74 -7.19 4.05 -6.55
N LEU A 75 -6.50 3.80 -5.44
CA LEU A 75 -5.09 4.10 -5.24
C LEU A 75 -4.30 2.82 -5.45
N GLY A 76 -3.23 2.86 -6.24
CA GLY A 76 -2.40 1.67 -6.43
C GLY A 76 -1.25 1.85 -7.39
N ARG A 77 -0.64 0.73 -7.78
CA ARG A 77 0.38 0.66 -8.83
C ARG A 77 -0.25 0.14 -10.11
N ASN A 78 0.27 0.59 -11.25
CA ASN A 78 -0.14 0.06 -12.55
C ASN A 78 0.45 -1.35 -12.74
N LYS A 79 -0.30 -2.25 -13.37
CA LYS A 79 0.17 -3.59 -13.73
C LYS A 79 1.24 -3.57 -14.81
N THR A 80 1.26 -2.52 -15.63
CA THR A 80 2.29 -2.28 -16.64
C THR A 80 3.24 -1.19 -16.16
N GLU A 81 4.43 -1.60 -15.73
CA GLU A 81 5.54 -0.74 -15.30
C GLU A 81 6.81 -1.14 -16.07
N ASP A 82 7.79 -0.24 -16.15
CA ASP A 82 9.11 -0.62 -16.60
C ASP A 82 9.76 -1.63 -15.62
N ARG A 83 10.76 -2.37 -16.09
CA ARG A 83 11.42 -3.44 -15.33
C ARG A 83 12.58 -2.96 -14.45
N SER A 84 12.74 -1.65 -14.24
CA SER A 84 13.76 -1.14 -13.32
C SER A 84 13.38 -1.38 -11.86
N PHE A 85 14.36 -1.32 -10.96
CA PHE A 85 14.14 -1.34 -9.51
C PHE A 85 13.90 0.05 -8.91
N LEU A 86 13.80 1.10 -9.73
CA LEU A 86 13.49 2.44 -9.25
C LEU A 86 12.10 2.47 -8.59
N PRO A 87 11.88 3.41 -7.64
CA PRO A 87 10.57 3.60 -7.02
C PRO A 87 9.46 3.72 -8.07
N LYS A 88 8.38 2.99 -7.84
CA LYS A 88 7.24 2.91 -8.74
C LYS A 88 6.19 3.94 -8.39
N GLN A 89 5.58 4.50 -9.43
CA GLN A 89 4.51 5.47 -9.27
C GLN A 89 3.32 4.84 -8.54
N VAL A 90 2.83 5.55 -7.52
CA VAL A 90 1.53 5.28 -6.93
C VAL A 90 0.55 6.28 -7.53
N LEU A 91 -0.49 5.76 -8.17
CA LEU A 91 -1.43 6.52 -8.96
C LEU A 91 -2.84 6.41 -8.38
N TRP A 92 -3.60 7.49 -8.51
CA TRP A 92 -5.04 7.48 -8.48
C TRP A 92 -5.57 7.08 -9.85
N PHE A 93 -6.44 6.09 -9.89
CA PHE A 93 -7.12 5.58 -11.08
C PHE A 93 -8.62 5.84 -10.96
N ARG A 94 -9.22 6.48 -11.96
CA ARG A 94 -10.66 6.76 -11.95
C ARG A 94 -11.44 5.54 -12.38
N VAL A 95 -12.26 4.96 -11.51
CA VAL A 95 -12.96 3.68 -11.78
C VAL A 95 -14.48 3.83 -11.87
N ASP A 96 -15.02 5.02 -11.60
CA ASP A 96 -16.45 5.35 -11.69
C ASP A 96 -16.88 6.08 -12.97
N GLY A 97 -15.92 6.39 -13.85
CA GLY A 97 -16.16 7.14 -15.08
C GLY A 97 -16.81 6.30 -16.20
N GLU A 98 -16.95 6.92 -17.38
CA GLU A 98 -17.38 6.27 -18.62
C GLU A 98 -16.36 6.50 -19.75
N GLY A 99 -16.30 5.55 -20.69
CA GLY A 99 -15.43 5.64 -21.86
C GLY A 99 -13.95 5.80 -21.51
N GLU A 100 -13.28 6.75 -22.15
CA GLU A 100 -11.86 7.06 -21.98
C GLU A 100 -11.49 7.67 -20.60
N ASN A 101 -12.50 8.10 -19.83
CA ASN A 101 -12.32 8.65 -18.49
C ASN A 101 -12.35 7.58 -17.39
N LYS A 102 -12.41 6.30 -17.76
CA LYS A 102 -12.46 5.16 -16.84
C LYS A 102 -11.26 4.24 -17.02
N ASP A 103 -10.55 4.03 -15.93
CA ASP A 103 -9.56 2.96 -15.79
C ASP A 103 -10.21 1.63 -15.44
N SER A 104 -9.60 0.56 -15.93
CA SER A 104 -9.96 -0.82 -15.60
C SER A 104 -9.30 -1.21 -14.29
N LYS A 105 -10.09 -1.74 -13.34
CA LYS A 105 -9.60 -2.21 -12.04
C LYS A 105 -8.53 -3.29 -12.20
N GLU A 106 -8.63 -4.09 -13.26
CA GLU A 106 -7.72 -5.17 -13.61
C GLU A 106 -6.30 -4.70 -13.97
N GLN A 107 -6.12 -3.39 -14.21
CA GLN A 107 -4.83 -2.75 -14.44
C GLN A 107 -4.16 -2.27 -13.15
N ILE A 108 -4.83 -2.38 -12.00
CA ILE A 108 -4.33 -1.92 -10.71
C ILE A 108 -3.86 -3.14 -9.92
N LEU A 109 -2.62 -3.10 -9.46
CA LEU A 109 -2.06 -4.19 -8.64
C LEU A 109 -2.69 -4.19 -7.24
N PRO A 110 -2.98 -5.39 -6.68
CA PRO A 110 -3.62 -5.50 -5.38
C PRO A 110 -2.72 -4.99 -4.25
N ILE A 111 -3.36 -4.45 -3.22
CA ILE A 111 -2.73 -3.94 -2.00
C ILE A 111 -3.13 -4.84 -0.83
N ALA A 112 -2.20 -5.02 0.11
CA ALA A 112 -2.49 -5.65 1.38
C ALA A 112 -2.16 -4.70 2.53
N LEU A 113 -2.78 -4.92 3.68
CA LEU A 113 -2.31 -4.39 4.96
C LEU A 113 -1.56 -5.50 5.70
N GLU A 114 -0.34 -5.21 6.13
CA GLU A 114 0.41 -6.01 7.08
C GLU A 114 0.07 -5.53 8.49
N LYS A 115 -0.41 -6.45 9.34
CA LYS A 115 -0.65 -6.19 10.77
C LYS A 115 0.55 -6.60 11.61
N SER A 116 1.07 -5.67 12.40
CA SER A 116 2.11 -5.90 13.41
C SER A 116 1.68 -5.32 14.75
N GLY A 117 1.28 -6.21 15.67
CA GLY A 117 0.61 -5.81 16.92
C GLY A 117 -0.67 -5.04 16.62
N ASP A 118 -0.74 -3.79 17.11
CA ASP A 118 -1.85 -2.87 16.89
C ASP A 118 -1.61 -1.89 15.73
N THR A 119 -0.51 -2.06 14.99
CA THR A 119 -0.17 -1.19 13.85
C THR A 119 -0.43 -1.90 12.52
N TYR A 120 -0.76 -1.10 11.51
CA TYR A 120 -0.99 -1.57 10.16
C TYR A 120 -0.10 -0.80 9.19
N LYS A 121 0.45 -1.51 8.21
CA LYS A 121 1.26 -0.94 7.14
C LYS A 121 0.73 -1.41 5.79
N PRO A 122 0.50 -0.50 4.83
CA PRO A 122 0.09 -0.90 3.49
C PRO A 122 1.30 -1.40 2.69
N ILE A 123 1.08 -2.49 1.97
CA ILE A 123 2.03 -3.15 1.09
C ILE A 123 1.50 -3.05 -0.34
N PHE A 124 2.16 -2.25 -1.17
CA PHE A 124 1.77 -1.99 -2.55
C PHE A 124 2.43 -3.00 -3.48
N HIS A 125 1.83 -4.19 -3.57
CA HIS A 125 2.36 -5.32 -4.35
C HIS A 125 3.83 -5.64 -4.02
N GLY A 126 4.08 -5.89 -2.74
CA GLY A 126 5.41 -6.20 -2.20
C GLY A 126 6.30 -4.99 -1.91
N ALA A 127 5.83 -3.77 -2.20
CA ALA A 127 6.60 -2.54 -2.02
C ALA A 127 6.12 -1.71 -0.83
N HIS A 128 7.05 -1.02 -0.17
CA HIS A 128 6.73 -0.03 0.88
C HIS A 128 6.59 1.36 0.28
N LEU A 129 5.71 2.18 0.86
CA LEU A 129 5.55 3.55 0.42
C LEU A 129 6.69 4.43 0.89
N ILE A 130 7.11 5.34 0.02
CA ILE A 130 8.02 6.44 0.31
C ILE A 130 7.41 7.76 -0.20
N GLU A 131 7.99 8.88 0.23
CA GLU A 131 7.64 10.21 -0.25
C GLU A 131 8.88 10.95 -0.72
N GLU A 132 8.82 11.51 -1.92
CA GLU A 132 9.85 12.36 -2.50
C GLU A 132 9.20 13.64 -3.04
N GLU A 133 9.62 14.80 -2.53
CA GLU A 133 9.14 16.12 -2.97
C GLU A 133 7.60 16.25 -3.02
N GLY A 134 6.92 15.70 -2.01
CA GLY A 134 5.46 15.68 -1.89
C GLY A 134 4.77 14.58 -2.69
N THR A 135 5.52 13.78 -3.45
CA THR A 135 5.01 12.74 -4.35
C THR A 135 5.15 11.36 -3.71
N VAL A 136 4.13 10.52 -3.85
CA VAL A 136 4.10 9.18 -3.27
C VAL A 136 4.63 8.17 -4.28
N PHE A 137 5.55 7.32 -3.84
CA PHE A 137 6.08 6.19 -4.61
C PHE A 137 6.05 4.92 -3.78
N ALA A 138 6.20 3.78 -4.47
CA ALA A 138 6.41 2.48 -3.88
C ALA A 138 7.85 2.03 -4.16
N SER A 139 8.67 1.95 -3.11
CA SER A 139 10.06 1.51 -3.23
C SER A 139 10.13 -0.01 -3.39
N LEU A 140 10.83 -0.46 -4.43
CA LEU A 140 11.14 -1.88 -4.64
C LEU A 140 12.44 -2.30 -3.94
N MET A 141 13.11 -1.35 -3.29
CA MET A 141 14.33 -1.56 -2.50
C MET A 141 14.00 -1.39 -1.01
N GLU A 142 14.94 -1.78 -0.14
CA GLU A 142 14.82 -1.55 1.30
C GLU A 142 15.05 -0.06 1.62
N GLU A 143 14.04 0.75 1.33
CA GLU A 143 13.97 2.15 1.74
C GLU A 143 12.89 2.29 2.80
N SER A 144 13.20 3.08 3.83
CA SER A 144 12.31 3.26 4.96
C SER A 144 11.74 4.68 4.99
N ALA A 145 10.43 4.77 4.90
CA ALA A 145 9.66 5.92 5.36
C ALA A 145 8.79 5.48 6.55
N THR A 146 8.39 6.44 7.38
CA THR A 146 7.42 6.14 8.43
C THR A 146 6.04 6.15 7.83
N VAL A 147 5.47 4.96 7.61
CA VAL A 147 4.11 4.80 7.08
C VAL A 147 3.17 4.32 8.18
N THR A 148 2.08 5.05 8.38
CA THR A 148 1.08 4.78 9.42
C THR A 148 -0.32 4.76 8.84
N VAL A 149 -1.11 3.76 9.23
CA VAL A 149 -2.55 3.72 8.96
C VAL A 149 -3.30 4.26 10.18
N LYS A 150 -4.19 5.24 9.97
CA LYS A 150 -5.02 5.82 11.03
C LYS A 150 -6.50 5.59 10.76
N MET A 151 -7.16 4.90 11.68
CA MET A 151 -8.60 4.67 11.63
C MET A 151 -9.37 5.99 11.73
N GLN A 152 -10.46 6.12 10.99
CA GLN A 152 -11.35 7.30 11.01
C GLN A 152 -12.55 7.10 11.94
#